data_AF-A0A535K8F7-F1
#
_entry.id   AF-A0A535K8F7-F1
#
_cell.length_a   1.000
_cell.length_b   1.000
_cell.length_c   1.000
_cell.angle_alpha   90.00
_cell.angle_beta   90.00
_cell.angle_gamma   90.00
#
_symmetry.space_group_name_H-M   'P 1'
#
loop_
_entity.id
_entity.type
_entity.pdbx_description
1 polymer ?
#
loop_
_entity_poly.entity_id
_entity_poly.type
_entity_poly.pdbx_seq_one_letter_code
_entity_poly.pdbx_strand_id
1 'polypeptide(L)'
;MGCEDYHRDAVHGGGARGPGSRAPDVTIAQVTCCTQTARALLATWEASAHITTAKVALTPDPGFECNATIDANGLKGTFSCRGLLKGATDYVAKLQLTTAVGTFPFEHHFKTMGDRLTDVKWFTEFEDPAGEPLACAAASCRIIQNFTTGKDPLTAQAILDLGRQFNRSKDPGLDPVAIATVLQRMDAGNHYHYYRYDTREDATGAAVYWLVRSGKPVMVISLAGQHGPVLIGFQGTYGTYYDDPSNRITGVIVEDPQRGDLNPLTRNHRPDISRSAGFQSGQLIGLDAWYGEEWWLRFPYPATIKMPDGSFQNIERNDGVYPTPHWEKKFVILVDDGDGDNPPDREGRVKFR
;
A
#
# COMPACT_ATOMS: atom_id res chain seq x y z
N MET A 1 15.41 10.49 8.67
CA MET A 1 14.85 9.35 9.44
C MET A 1 13.83 8.71 8.52
N GLY A 2 13.99 7.44 8.17
CA GLY A 2 13.05 6.73 7.29
C GLY A 2 11.91 6.14 8.11
N CYS A 3 10.66 6.22 7.62
CA CYS A 3 9.45 5.62 8.23
C CYS A 3 9.37 4.09 8.12
N GLU A 4 10.51 3.39 8.23
CA GLU A 4 10.51 2.09 8.88
C GLU A 4 10.61 2.34 10.38
N ASP A 5 9.57 2.92 10.97
CA ASP A 5 9.44 2.95 12.41
C ASP A 5 9.05 1.54 12.84
N TYR A 6 10.06 0.75 13.19
CA TYR A 6 9.85 -0.48 13.93
C TYR A 6 9.33 -0.08 15.31
N HIS A 7 8.12 -0.49 15.66
CA HIS A 7 7.76 -0.55 17.07
C HIS A 7 8.64 -1.65 17.67
N ARG A 8 9.77 -1.26 18.26
CA ARG A 8 10.71 -2.15 18.94
C ARG A 8 10.39 -2.11 20.41
N ASP A 9 9.67 -3.11 20.85
CA ASP A 9 9.44 -3.30 22.27
C ASP A 9 10.53 -4.24 22.80
N ALA A 10 11.38 -3.72 23.70
CA ALA A 10 12.18 -4.57 24.56
C ALA A 10 11.24 -5.13 25.62
N VAL A 11 10.75 -6.35 25.41
CA VAL A 11 9.74 -6.95 26.28
C VAL A 11 10.44 -7.80 27.33
N HIS A 12 10.36 -7.38 28.59
CA HIS A 12 10.83 -8.18 29.71
C HIS A 12 9.69 -9.08 30.21
N GLY A 13 9.90 -10.41 30.16
CA GLY A 13 8.87 -11.39 30.51
C GLY A 13 8.37 -11.26 31.96
N GLY A 14 7.06 -11.11 32.13
CA GLY A 14 6.39 -11.11 33.42
C GLY A 14 6.01 -12.52 33.86
N GLY A 15 6.71 -13.09 34.84
CA GLY A 15 6.38 -14.39 35.44
C GLY A 15 7.01 -14.59 36.81
N ALA A 16 6.25 -15.19 37.74
CA ALA A 16 6.60 -15.35 39.15
C ALA A 16 7.91 -16.13 39.38
N ARG A 17 8.74 -15.62 40.31
CA ARG A 17 10.13 -16.00 40.56
C ARG A 17 10.26 -17.36 41.27
N GLY A 18 10.87 -18.34 40.58
CA GLY A 18 11.65 -19.42 41.19
C GLY A 18 13.16 -19.13 41.04
N PRO A 19 14.02 -19.50 42.00
CA PRO A 19 15.45 -19.18 41.96
C PRO A 19 16.17 -20.12 40.98
N GLY A 20 16.35 -19.69 39.73
CA GLY A 20 17.20 -20.41 38.75
C GLY A 20 16.92 -20.16 37.27
N SER A 21 15.74 -19.68 36.89
CA SER A 21 15.36 -19.53 35.48
C SER A 21 15.08 -18.07 35.12
N ARG A 22 16.11 -17.34 34.67
CA ARG A 22 15.92 -15.99 34.11
C ARG A 22 15.26 -16.13 32.73
N ALA A 23 14.19 -15.38 32.49
CA ALA A 23 13.56 -15.31 31.17
C ALA A 23 14.58 -14.81 30.13
N PRO A 24 14.52 -15.30 28.87
CA PRO A 24 15.34 -14.73 27.81
C PRO A 24 14.97 -13.27 27.58
N ASP A 25 15.95 -12.47 27.19
CA ASP A 25 15.69 -11.13 26.68
C ASP A 25 15.15 -11.27 25.26
N VAL A 26 14.02 -10.62 24.97
CA VAL A 26 13.33 -10.72 23.68
C VAL A 26 13.08 -9.33 23.12
N THR A 27 13.40 -9.17 21.84
CA THR A 27 13.02 -8.00 21.05
C THR A 27 11.94 -8.41 20.08
N ILE A 28 10.83 -7.70 20.08
CA ILE A 28 9.78 -7.84 19.07
C ILE A 28 9.83 -6.61 18.17
N ALA A 29 9.77 -6.83 16.87
CA ALA A 29 9.72 -5.77 15.88
C ALA A 29 8.55 -6.03 14.93
N GLN A 30 7.64 -5.08 14.86
CA GLN A 30 6.57 -5.05 13.87
C GLN A 30 6.79 -3.85 12.96
N VAL A 31 6.74 -4.09 11.65
CA VAL A 31 6.79 -3.00 10.67
C VAL A 31 5.49 -2.23 10.78
N THR A 32 5.60 -0.94 11.13
CA THR A 32 4.48 0.00 11.03
C THR A 32 4.75 0.91 9.85
N CYS A 33 3.69 1.30 9.14
CA CYS A 33 3.80 2.35 8.16
C CYS A 33 3.34 3.63 8.84
N CYS A 34 4.28 4.54 9.11
CA CYS A 34 3.94 5.95 9.35
C CYS A 34 3.03 6.15 10.59
N THR A 35 3.37 5.49 11.70
CA THR A 35 2.62 5.42 12.99
C THR A 35 1.37 4.54 13.03
N GLN A 36 0.96 3.95 11.90
CA GLN A 36 -0.18 3.04 11.86
C GLN A 36 0.25 1.60 11.60
N THR A 37 -0.43 0.66 12.26
CA THR A 37 -0.24 -0.77 11.99
C THR A 37 -1.27 -1.23 10.98
N ALA A 38 -0.86 -1.92 9.93
CA ALA A 38 -1.80 -2.51 8.99
C ALA A 38 -2.75 -3.52 9.68
N ARG A 39 -3.83 -3.91 8.99
CA ARG A 39 -4.73 -4.96 9.50
C ARG A 39 -4.13 -6.36 9.35
N ALA A 40 -3.09 -6.54 8.54
CA ALA A 40 -2.33 -7.78 8.56
C ALA A 40 -1.26 -7.74 9.64
N LEU A 41 -1.25 -8.74 10.53
CA LEU A 41 -0.19 -8.91 11.51
C LEU A 41 0.96 -9.69 10.89
N LEU A 42 2.13 -9.04 10.84
CA LEU A 42 3.42 -9.69 10.61
C LEU A 42 4.46 -9.01 11.50
N ALA A 43 4.99 -9.76 12.45
CA ALA A 43 6.05 -9.31 13.34
C ALA A 43 7.18 -10.33 13.40
N THR A 44 8.38 -9.83 13.66
CA THR A 44 9.59 -10.63 13.91
C THR A 44 9.93 -10.57 15.39
N TRP A 45 10.57 -11.62 15.89
CA TRP A 45 11.12 -11.64 17.24
C TRP A 45 12.54 -12.21 17.23
N GLU A 46 13.36 -11.73 18.16
CA GLU A 46 14.73 -12.20 18.42
C GLU A 46 14.89 -12.44 19.92
N ALA A 47 15.56 -13.53 20.31
CA ALA A 47 15.73 -13.95 21.69
C ALA A 47 17.20 -14.18 22.04
N SER A 48 17.58 -13.90 23.30
CA SER A 48 18.93 -14.15 23.81
C SER A 48 19.23 -15.61 24.17
N ALA A 49 18.23 -16.49 24.09
CA ALA A 49 18.37 -17.92 24.35
C ALA A 49 17.67 -18.74 23.27
N HIS A 50 18.13 -19.99 23.10
CA HIS A 50 17.58 -20.92 22.13
C HIS A 50 16.13 -21.32 22.48
N ILE A 51 15.23 -21.08 21.53
CA ILE A 51 13.80 -21.38 21.59
C ILE A 51 13.52 -22.69 20.86
N THR A 52 12.76 -23.58 21.49
CA THR A 52 12.33 -24.87 20.91
C THR A 52 10.87 -24.85 20.46
N THR A 53 10.06 -23.98 21.07
CA THR A 53 8.63 -23.83 20.74
C THR A 53 8.23 -22.36 20.84
N ALA A 54 7.45 -21.88 19.88
CA ALA A 54 6.86 -20.55 19.87
C ALA A 54 5.36 -20.65 19.60
N LYS A 55 4.55 -19.93 20.36
CA LYS A 55 3.09 -19.82 20.17
C LYS A 55 2.66 -18.39 20.32
N VAL A 56 1.64 -17.98 19.56
CA VAL A 56 1.06 -16.64 19.69
C VAL A 56 -0.44 -16.76 19.89
N ALA A 57 -0.99 -15.91 20.74
CA ALA A 57 -2.42 -15.67 20.84
C ALA A 57 -2.69 -14.17 20.81
N LEU A 58 -3.78 -13.75 20.20
CA LEU A 58 -4.20 -12.35 20.18
C LEU A 58 -5.34 -12.09 21.16
N THR A 59 -5.35 -10.89 21.74
CA THR A 59 -6.48 -10.35 22.50
C THR A 59 -6.80 -8.96 21.97
N PRO A 60 -8.02 -8.66 21.50
CA PRO A 60 -9.15 -9.59 21.37
C PRO A 60 -8.85 -10.75 20.40
N ASP A 61 -9.55 -11.87 20.59
CA ASP A 61 -9.44 -13.03 19.69
C ASP A 61 -9.94 -12.64 18.29
N PRO A 62 -9.12 -12.78 17.24
CA PRO A 62 -9.52 -12.47 15.87
C PRO A 62 -10.54 -13.46 15.28
N GLY A 63 -10.75 -14.63 15.90
CA GLY A 63 -11.65 -15.67 15.39
C GLY A 63 -11.05 -16.53 14.27
N PHE A 64 -9.73 -16.42 14.04
CA PHE A 64 -8.97 -17.22 13.08
C PHE A 64 -7.54 -17.46 13.59
N GLU A 65 -6.83 -18.42 13.00
CA GLU A 65 -5.51 -18.83 13.46
C GLU A 65 -4.44 -17.73 13.32
N CYS A 66 -3.63 -17.64 14.37
CA CYS A 66 -2.35 -16.95 14.36
C CYS A 66 -1.25 -17.96 14.72
N ASN A 67 -0.11 -17.84 14.05
CA ASN A 67 0.99 -18.79 14.15
C ASN A 67 2.30 -18.07 14.42
N ALA A 68 3.21 -18.75 15.13
CA ALA A 68 4.58 -18.31 15.34
C ALA A 68 5.54 -19.34 14.72
N THR A 69 6.62 -18.84 14.12
CA THR A 69 7.68 -19.65 13.52
C THR A 69 8.97 -19.48 14.32
N ILE A 70 9.90 -20.41 14.12
CA ILE A 70 11.26 -20.37 14.67
C ILE A 70 12.21 -20.64 13.52
N ASP A 71 13.31 -19.92 13.46
CA ASP A 71 14.38 -20.17 12.49
C ASP A 71 15.21 -21.41 12.85
N ALA A 72 16.12 -21.79 11.95
CA ALA A 72 16.94 -22.99 12.14
C ALA A 72 17.84 -22.93 13.40
N ASN A 73 18.22 -21.73 13.85
CA ASN A 73 19.11 -21.54 14.98
C ASN A 73 18.38 -21.37 16.32
N GLY A 74 17.04 -21.31 16.31
CA GLY A 74 16.23 -21.14 17.51
C GLY A 74 16.31 -19.76 18.15
N LEU A 75 16.90 -18.75 17.48
CA LEU A 75 17.17 -17.43 18.09
C LEU A 75 16.26 -16.34 17.55
N LYS A 76 15.57 -16.59 16.44
CA LYS A 76 14.64 -15.65 15.85
C LYS A 76 13.44 -16.37 15.26
N GLY A 77 12.42 -15.61 14.95
CA GLY A 77 11.25 -16.12 14.26
C GLY A 77 10.28 -15.02 13.90
N THR A 78 9.10 -15.43 13.43
CA THR A 78 8.00 -14.51 13.14
C THR A 78 6.75 -14.92 13.90
N PHE A 79 5.80 -14.00 14.05
CA PHE A 79 4.42 -14.35 14.31
C PHE A 79 3.50 -13.53 13.43
N SER A 80 2.41 -14.16 12.99
CA SER A 80 1.45 -13.59 12.05
C SER A 80 0.07 -14.21 12.23
N CYS A 81 -0.93 -13.58 11.63
CA CYS A 81 -2.27 -14.16 11.54
C CYS A 81 -2.68 -14.35 10.09
N ARG A 82 -3.51 -15.36 9.85
CA ARG A 82 -3.91 -15.73 8.49
C ARG A 82 -4.74 -14.66 7.79
N GLY A 83 -5.64 -14.01 8.53
CA GLY A 83 -6.57 -13.02 7.99
C GLY A 83 -6.27 -11.59 8.42
N LEU A 84 -7.05 -10.66 7.88
CA LEU A 84 -7.07 -9.25 8.27
C LEU A 84 -7.77 -9.09 9.63
N LEU A 85 -7.09 -8.41 10.54
CA LEU A 85 -7.59 -8.01 11.85
C LEU A 85 -8.66 -6.91 11.70
N LYS A 86 -9.45 -6.72 12.76
CA LYS A 86 -10.46 -5.65 12.80
C LYS A 86 -9.75 -4.29 12.82
N GLY A 87 -10.26 -3.32 12.04
CA GLY A 87 -9.70 -1.97 12.01
C GLY A 87 -9.89 -1.20 13.32
N ALA A 88 -9.03 -0.19 13.53
CA ALA A 88 -9.04 0.73 14.67
C ALA A 88 -9.11 0.04 16.05
N THR A 89 -8.58 -1.19 16.15
CA THR A 89 -8.65 -2.02 17.35
C THR A 89 -7.28 -2.13 18.01
N ASP A 90 -7.25 -1.98 19.33
CA ASP A 90 -6.09 -2.22 20.17
C ASP A 90 -5.96 -3.73 20.43
N TYR A 91 -4.81 -4.30 20.08
CA TYR A 91 -4.49 -5.72 20.20
C TYR A 91 -3.27 -5.95 21.10
N VAL A 92 -3.30 -7.07 21.80
CA VAL A 92 -2.16 -7.63 22.54
C VAL A 92 -1.82 -8.98 21.94
N ALA A 93 -0.64 -9.09 21.31
CA ALA A 93 -0.06 -10.36 20.91
C ALA A 93 0.73 -10.96 22.08
N LYS A 94 0.24 -12.09 22.61
CA LYS A 94 0.88 -12.86 23.66
C LYS A 94 1.74 -13.95 23.03
N LEU A 95 3.02 -13.66 22.84
CA LEU A 95 4.03 -14.58 22.35
C LEU A 95 4.56 -15.43 23.52
N GLN A 96 4.35 -16.75 23.47
CA GLN A 96 4.92 -17.70 24.42
C GLN A 96 6.12 -18.39 23.77
N LEU A 97 7.30 -18.22 24.37
CA LEU A 97 8.54 -18.85 23.93
C LEU A 97 9.01 -19.88 24.96
N THR A 98 9.28 -21.10 24.49
CA THR A 98 9.78 -22.20 25.33
C THR A 98 11.28 -22.40 25.11
N THR A 99 12.02 -22.42 26.22
CA THR A 99 13.45 -22.76 26.29
C THR A 99 13.64 -24.04 27.10
N ALA A 100 14.88 -24.51 27.23
CA ALA A 100 15.22 -25.65 28.09
C ALA A 100 14.86 -25.43 29.59
N VAL A 101 14.76 -24.17 30.03
CA VAL A 101 14.53 -23.84 31.45
C VAL A 101 13.10 -23.41 31.77
N GLY A 102 12.22 -23.30 30.76
CA GLY A 102 10.82 -22.95 30.98
C GLY A 102 10.12 -22.34 29.77
N THR A 103 8.87 -21.95 29.95
CA THR A 103 8.08 -21.19 28.96
C THR A 103 7.78 -19.79 29.49
N PHE A 104 8.04 -18.78 28.68
CA PHE A 104 7.98 -17.38 29.07
C PHE A 104 7.04 -16.59 28.14
N PRO A 105 6.09 -15.83 28.69
CA PRO A 105 5.21 -14.97 27.90
C PRO A 105 5.84 -13.59 27.66
N PHE A 106 5.61 -13.07 26.46
CA PHE A 106 5.97 -11.72 26.01
C PHE A 106 4.74 -11.09 25.37
N GLU A 107 4.44 -9.85 25.75
CA GLU A 107 3.33 -9.10 25.18
C GLU A 107 3.83 -8.06 24.19
N HIS A 108 3.19 -7.98 23.04
CA HIS A 108 3.38 -6.95 22.04
C HIS A 108 2.06 -6.21 21.82
N HIS A 109 2.03 -4.93 22.14
CA HIS A 109 0.83 -4.09 22.09
C HIS A 109 0.86 -3.28 20.80
N PHE A 110 -0.23 -3.32 20.04
CA PHE A 110 -0.32 -2.55 18.79
C PHE A 110 -1.76 -2.17 18.48
N LYS A 111 -1.93 -1.11 17.67
CA LYS A 111 -3.24 -0.64 17.21
C LYS A 111 -3.31 -0.70 15.69
N THR A 112 -4.24 -1.50 15.18
CA THR A 112 -4.51 -1.57 13.74
C THR A 112 -5.12 -0.25 13.22
N MET A 113 -4.80 0.11 11.98
CA MET A 113 -5.37 1.24 11.26
C MET A 113 -6.90 1.13 11.14
N GLY A 114 -7.56 2.28 11.00
CA GLY A 114 -8.99 2.37 10.69
C GLY A 114 -9.30 2.10 9.22
N ASP A 115 -10.41 2.62 8.71
CA ASP A 115 -10.80 2.52 7.29
C ASP A 115 -10.09 3.55 6.39
N ARG A 116 -9.15 4.32 6.96
CA ARG A 116 -8.41 5.40 6.30
C ARG A 116 -7.04 5.59 6.95
N LEU A 117 -6.04 5.83 6.10
CA LEU A 117 -4.70 6.28 6.49
C LEU A 117 -4.76 7.71 7.03
N THR A 118 -4.01 8.01 8.09
CA THR A 118 -3.83 9.39 8.58
C THR A 118 -2.53 9.96 8.07
N ASP A 119 -2.41 11.29 8.09
CA ASP A 119 -1.15 12.00 7.84
C ASP A 119 -0.54 11.71 6.46
N VAL A 120 -1.37 11.32 5.49
CA VAL A 120 -0.98 11.29 4.08
C VAL A 120 -0.82 12.73 3.61
N LYS A 121 0.39 13.07 3.16
CA LYS A 121 0.70 14.40 2.66
C LYS A 121 0.41 14.47 1.18
N TRP A 122 -0.46 15.41 0.80
CA TRP A 122 -0.78 15.68 -0.59
C TRP A 122 0.31 16.52 -1.29
N PHE A 123 0.50 16.24 -2.58
CA PHE A 123 1.36 17.00 -3.49
C PHE A 123 0.62 17.27 -4.80
N THR A 124 0.87 18.45 -5.38
CA THR A 124 0.28 18.85 -6.66
C THR A 124 1.05 18.24 -7.83
N GLU A 125 0.38 18.02 -8.96
CA GLU A 125 1.06 17.77 -10.24
C GLU A 125 1.52 19.05 -10.97
N PHE A 126 1.12 20.24 -10.51
CA PHE A 126 1.43 21.51 -11.16
C PHE A 126 2.62 22.22 -10.49
N GLU A 127 3.70 21.48 -10.23
CA GLU A 127 4.91 22.03 -9.58
C GLU A 127 5.75 22.90 -10.52
N ASP A 128 5.51 22.80 -11.83
CA ASP A 128 6.16 23.66 -12.81
C ASP A 128 5.80 25.14 -12.55
N PRO A 129 6.78 26.07 -12.51
CA PRO A 129 6.51 27.49 -12.26
C PRO A 129 5.57 28.16 -13.26
N ALA A 130 5.47 27.65 -14.50
CA ALA A 130 4.52 28.11 -15.51
C ALA A 130 3.12 27.50 -15.31
N GLY A 131 2.95 26.55 -14.38
CA GLY A 131 1.68 25.90 -14.08
C GLY A 131 1.31 24.79 -15.07
N GLU A 132 2.26 24.35 -15.90
CA GLU A 132 2.02 23.26 -16.83
C GLU A 132 1.82 21.92 -16.09
N PRO A 133 0.83 21.10 -16.50
CA PRO A 133 0.59 19.82 -15.84
C PRO A 133 1.77 18.88 -16.04
N LEU A 134 2.32 18.40 -14.93
CA LEU A 134 3.16 17.21 -14.92
C LEU A 134 2.28 15.95 -14.97
N ALA A 135 2.89 14.77 -14.98
CA ALA A 135 2.13 13.53 -14.85
C ALA A 135 1.58 13.39 -13.42
N CYS A 136 0.25 13.25 -13.27
CA CYS A 136 -0.42 12.94 -12.00
C CYS A 136 0.24 11.79 -11.23
N ALA A 137 0.67 10.75 -11.95
CA ALA A 137 1.36 9.59 -11.40
C ALA A 137 2.67 9.96 -10.67
N ALA A 138 3.39 11.00 -11.12
CA ALA A 138 4.64 11.42 -10.48
C ALA A 138 4.39 12.11 -9.12
N ALA A 139 3.36 12.96 -9.05
CA ALA A 139 2.92 13.53 -7.78
C ALA A 139 2.39 12.45 -6.83
N SER A 140 1.64 11.47 -7.34
CA SER A 140 1.19 10.32 -6.56
C SER A 140 2.33 9.43 -6.06
N CYS A 141 3.40 9.23 -6.85
CA CYS A 141 4.62 8.58 -6.39
C CYS A 141 5.28 9.36 -5.24
N ARG A 142 5.27 10.69 -5.30
CA ARG A 142 5.77 11.57 -4.23
C ARG A 142 4.94 11.43 -2.95
N ILE A 143 3.61 11.38 -3.06
CA ILE A 143 2.70 11.10 -1.94
C ILE A 143 3.05 9.76 -1.29
N ILE A 144 3.14 8.69 -2.09
CA ILE A 144 3.48 7.34 -1.61
C ILE A 144 4.85 7.32 -0.95
N GLN A 145 5.87 7.89 -1.58
CA GLN A 145 7.24 7.95 -1.05
C GLN A 145 7.28 8.70 0.28
N ASN A 146 6.59 9.84 0.36
CA ASN A 146 6.54 10.64 1.56
C ASN A 146 5.84 9.91 2.70
N PHE A 147 4.73 9.25 2.40
CA PHE A 147 4.05 8.41 3.37
C PHE A 147 5.01 7.30 3.82
N THR A 148 5.32 6.34 2.95
CA THR A 148 6.09 5.12 3.27
C THR A 148 7.43 5.35 3.95
N THR A 149 8.12 6.47 3.68
CA THR A 149 9.46 6.72 4.19
C THR A 149 9.61 7.97 5.05
N GLY A 150 8.60 8.84 5.14
CA GLY A 150 8.75 10.15 5.80
C GLY A 150 9.73 11.09 5.10
N LYS A 151 10.30 10.68 3.96
CA LYS A 151 11.27 11.45 3.18
C LYS A 151 10.59 12.01 1.95
N ASP A 152 11.09 13.15 1.49
CA ASP A 152 10.63 13.80 0.27
C ASP A 152 11.85 14.09 -0.61
N PRO A 153 12.48 13.05 -1.19
CA PRO A 153 13.80 13.17 -1.80
C PRO A 153 13.79 13.81 -3.19
N LEU A 154 12.65 13.80 -3.88
CA LEU A 154 12.51 14.25 -5.27
C LEU A 154 11.20 15.03 -5.45
N THR A 155 11.23 16.06 -6.31
CA THR A 155 10.04 16.77 -6.78
C THR A 155 9.24 15.91 -7.76
N ALA A 156 7.98 16.27 -8.05
CA ALA A 156 7.17 15.56 -9.04
C ALA A 156 7.83 15.59 -10.44
N GLN A 157 8.46 16.71 -10.81
CA GLN A 157 9.21 16.82 -12.07
C GLN A 157 10.39 15.84 -12.12
N ALA A 158 11.20 15.78 -11.05
CA ALA A 158 12.33 14.86 -11.00
C ALA A 158 11.90 13.39 -11.03
N ILE A 159 10.76 13.06 -10.40
CA ILE A 159 10.16 11.72 -10.47
C ILE A 159 9.69 11.40 -11.89
N LEU A 160 9.04 12.36 -12.58
CA LEU A 160 8.62 12.18 -13.97
C LEU A 160 9.80 11.92 -14.90
N ASP A 161 10.86 12.71 -14.80
CA ASP A 161 12.06 12.56 -15.61
C ASP A 161 12.76 11.22 -15.34
N LEU A 162 12.86 10.83 -14.07
CA LEU A 162 13.41 9.54 -13.66
C LEU A 162 12.52 8.35 -14.07
N GLY A 163 11.21 8.51 -14.05
CA GLY A 163 10.25 7.45 -14.38
C GLY A 163 10.19 7.16 -15.88
N ARG A 164 10.25 8.20 -16.72
CA ARG A 164 10.11 8.08 -18.19
C ARG A 164 11.12 7.12 -18.83
N GLN A 165 12.34 7.05 -18.31
CA GLN A 165 13.36 6.09 -18.78
C GLN A 165 12.99 4.61 -18.50
N PHE A 166 12.02 4.35 -17.63
CA PHE A 166 11.54 3.02 -17.27
C PHE A 166 10.24 2.62 -17.96
N ASN A 167 9.59 3.53 -18.71
CA ASN A 167 8.37 3.19 -19.45
C ASN A 167 8.64 1.98 -20.38
N ARG A 168 7.73 1.01 -20.34
CA ARG A 168 7.68 -0.17 -21.23
C ARG A 168 6.60 -0.04 -22.30
N SER A 169 6.07 1.16 -22.44
CA SER A 169 5.10 1.61 -23.43
C SER A 169 5.54 2.96 -24.00
N LYS A 170 4.74 3.52 -24.91
CA LYS A 170 4.90 4.92 -25.33
C LYS A 170 4.03 5.86 -24.51
N ASP A 171 3.66 5.56 -23.27
CA ASP A 171 2.90 6.51 -22.47
C ASP A 171 3.67 7.84 -22.30
N PRO A 172 3.06 9.02 -22.57
CA PRO A 172 3.72 10.32 -22.38
C PRO A 172 3.91 10.72 -20.91
N GLY A 173 3.12 10.13 -20.01
CA GLY A 173 3.27 10.18 -18.57
C GLY A 173 4.15 9.03 -18.07
N LEU A 174 3.68 8.33 -17.03
CA LEU A 174 4.34 7.17 -16.46
C LEU A 174 3.40 5.97 -16.55
N ASP A 175 3.85 4.90 -17.20
CA ASP A 175 3.08 3.66 -17.24
C ASP A 175 3.20 2.87 -15.91
N PRO A 176 2.37 1.84 -15.68
CA PRO A 176 2.39 1.09 -14.43
C PRO A 176 3.76 0.48 -14.09
N VAL A 177 4.58 0.15 -15.09
CA VAL A 177 5.93 -0.39 -14.87
C VAL A 177 6.87 0.69 -14.37
N ALA A 178 6.84 1.87 -15.00
CA ALA A 178 7.66 2.99 -14.58
C ALA A 178 7.32 3.46 -13.16
N ILE A 179 6.03 3.49 -12.80
CA ILE A 179 5.57 3.86 -11.46
C ILE A 179 6.12 2.90 -10.41
N ALA A 180 5.94 1.58 -10.60
CA ALA A 180 6.48 0.57 -9.68
C ALA A 180 8.01 0.67 -9.56
N THR A 181 8.70 0.84 -10.70
CA THR A 181 10.16 0.93 -10.74
C THR A 181 10.67 2.17 -10.04
N VAL A 182 10.06 3.34 -10.26
CA VAL A 182 10.54 4.59 -9.64
C VAL A 182 10.33 4.57 -8.12
N LEU A 183 9.22 4.00 -7.63
CA LEU A 183 8.97 3.83 -6.19
C LEU A 183 10.06 2.98 -5.54
N GLN A 184 10.44 1.84 -6.13
CA GLN A 184 11.53 1.00 -5.62
C GLN A 184 12.91 1.72 -5.71
N ARG A 185 13.12 2.56 -6.73
CA ARG A 185 14.37 3.32 -6.87
C ARG A 185 14.52 4.42 -5.82
N MET A 186 13.41 5.03 -5.40
CA MET A 186 13.44 6.04 -4.34
C MET A 186 13.67 5.44 -2.96
N ASP A 187 13.14 4.23 -2.70
CA ASP A 187 13.46 3.46 -1.49
C ASP A 187 13.29 1.96 -1.74
N ALA A 188 14.30 1.17 -1.38
CA ALA A 188 14.30 -0.27 -1.62
C ALA A 188 13.22 -1.02 -0.82
N GLY A 189 12.71 -0.42 0.26
CA GLY A 189 11.59 -0.96 1.05
C GLY A 189 10.22 -0.76 0.39
N ASN A 190 10.13 -0.04 -0.72
CA ASN A 190 8.91 0.07 -1.50
C ASN A 190 8.78 -1.17 -2.41
N HIS A 191 7.82 -2.02 -2.09
CA HIS A 191 7.55 -3.26 -2.82
C HIS A 191 6.27 -3.11 -3.65
N TYR A 192 6.19 -2.01 -4.39
CA TYR A 192 5.03 -1.71 -5.23
C TYR A 192 5.07 -2.52 -6.53
N HIS A 193 3.97 -3.22 -6.80
CA HIS A 193 3.73 -3.93 -8.05
C HIS A 193 2.40 -3.52 -8.64
N TYR A 194 2.29 -3.58 -9.97
CA TYR A 194 1.01 -3.41 -10.65
C TYR A 194 0.25 -4.73 -10.73
N TYR A 195 -1.07 -4.65 -10.63
CA TYR A 195 -2.00 -5.76 -10.82
C TYR A 195 -3.08 -5.36 -11.82
N ARG A 196 -3.52 -6.30 -12.65
CA ARG A 196 -4.56 -6.07 -13.66
C ARG A 196 -5.81 -6.90 -13.36
N TYR A 197 -6.96 -6.30 -13.61
CA TYR A 197 -8.27 -6.90 -13.37
C TYR A 197 -9.15 -6.77 -14.60
N ASP A 198 -10.03 -7.76 -14.80
CA ASP A 198 -11.03 -7.73 -15.87
C ASP A 198 -12.21 -6.82 -15.54
N THR A 199 -12.47 -6.61 -14.26
CA THR A 199 -13.58 -5.80 -13.77
C THR A 199 -13.09 -4.70 -12.84
N ARG A 200 -13.79 -3.57 -12.85
CA ARG A 200 -13.54 -2.45 -11.93
C ARG A 200 -13.92 -2.80 -10.50
N GLU A 201 -14.89 -3.69 -10.33
CA GLU A 201 -15.34 -4.19 -9.04
C GLU A 201 -14.22 -4.99 -8.36
N ASP A 202 -13.57 -5.91 -9.10
CA ASP A 202 -12.42 -6.66 -8.59
C ASP A 202 -11.23 -5.74 -8.29
N ALA A 203 -10.95 -4.77 -9.19
CA ALA A 203 -9.90 -3.77 -8.97
C ALA A 203 -10.16 -2.92 -7.71
N THR A 204 -11.42 -2.52 -7.48
CA THR A 204 -11.81 -1.73 -6.30
C THR A 204 -11.71 -2.56 -5.03
N GLY A 205 -12.20 -3.80 -5.04
CA GLY A 205 -12.06 -4.74 -3.92
C GLY A 205 -10.59 -4.98 -3.58
N ALA A 206 -9.76 -5.20 -4.61
CA ALA A 206 -8.33 -5.42 -4.43
C ALA A 206 -7.59 -4.17 -3.92
N ALA A 207 -7.95 -2.98 -4.39
CA ALA A 207 -7.38 -1.75 -3.89
C ALA A 207 -7.65 -1.56 -2.38
N VAL A 208 -8.88 -1.82 -1.94
CA VAL A 208 -9.23 -1.74 -0.51
C VAL A 208 -8.54 -2.84 0.29
N TYR A 209 -8.48 -4.07 -0.22
CA TYR A 209 -7.75 -5.16 0.42
C TYR A 209 -6.28 -4.82 0.66
N TRP A 210 -5.59 -4.36 -0.38
CA TRP A 210 -4.17 -4.05 -0.29
C TRP A 210 -3.89 -2.83 0.57
N LEU A 211 -4.77 -1.82 0.56
CA LEU A 211 -4.71 -0.69 1.47
C LEU A 211 -4.69 -1.18 2.92
N VAL A 212 -5.68 -1.99 3.33
CA VAL A 212 -5.77 -2.41 4.73
C VAL A 212 -4.75 -3.49 5.09
N ARG A 213 -4.32 -4.29 4.12
CA ARG A 213 -3.30 -5.32 4.31
C ARG A 213 -1.91 -4.73 4.53
N SER A 214 -1.52 -3.75 3.71
CA SER A 214 -0.19 -3.14 3.77
C SER A 214 -0.13 -1.93 4.69
N GLY A 215 -1.27 -1.26 4.93
CA GLY A 215 -1.30 0.03 5.61
C GLY A 215 -0.63 1.14 4.81
N LYS A 216 -0.57 1.01 3.47
CA LYS A 216 0.08 1.96 2.56
C LYS A 216 -0.89 2.42 1.46
N PRO A 217 -0.73 3.64 0.91
CA PRO A 217 -1.60 4.14 -0.16
C PRO A 217 -1.57 3.23 -1.39
N VAL A 218 -2.71 3.09 -2.04
CA VAL A 218 -2.84 2.32 -3.29
C VAL A 218 -3.00 3.29 -4.43
N MET A 219 -2.16 3.20 -5.47
CA MET A 219 -2.39 3.98 -6.68
C MET A 219 -3.42 3.26 -7.54
N VAL A 220 -4.45 3.96 -7.96
CA VAL A 220 -5.42 3.44 -8.92
C VAL A 220 -5.17 4.13 -10.24
N ILE A 221 -4.97 3.38 -11.32
CA ILE A 221 -4.92 4.00 -12.64
C ILE A 221 -6.34 4.09 -13.19
N SER A 222 -6.86 5.30 -13.24
CA SER A 222 -8.22 5.66 -13.61
C SER A 222 -8.27 6.44 -14.93
N LEU A 223 -9.45 6.96 -15.30
CA LEU A 223 -9.66 7.74 -16.53
C LEU A 223 -9.11 6.99 -17.76
N ALA A 224 -9.45 5.71 -17.89
CA ALA A 224 -8.96 4.88 -18.98
C ALA A 224 -7.43 4.94 -19.12
N GLY A 225 -6.69 4.76 -18.03
CA GLY A 225 -5.23 4.76 -18.05
C GLY A 225 -4.55 6.13 -17.97
N GLN A 226 -5.30 7.23 -17.99
CA GLN A 226 -4.74 8.59 -18.13
C GLN A 226 -4.70 9.38 -16.82
N HIS A 227 -5.15 8.80 -15.71
CA HIS A 227 -5.10 9.45 -14.41
C HIS A 227 -4.65 8.48 -13.32
N GLY A 228 -3.92 8.97 -12.32
CA GLY A 228 -3.29 8.15 -11.29
C GLY A 228 -3.45 8.72 -9.89
N PRO A 229 -4.67 8.83 -9.34
CA PRO A 229 -4.87 9.24 -7.95
C PRO A 229 -4.44 8.16 -6.96
N VAL A 230 -4.35 8.52 -5.67
CA VAL A 230 -4.07 7.57 -4.59
C VAL A 230 -5.31 7.34 -3.73
N LEU A 231 -5.62 6.08 -3.52
CA LEU A 231 -6.63 5.62 -2.57
C LEU A 231 -5.96 5.50 -1.19
N ILE A 232 -6.53 6.23 -0.22
CA ILE A 232 -6.03 6.29 1.16
C ILE A 232 -7.04 5.77 2.18
N GLY A 233 -8.23 5.37 1.73
CA GLY A 233 -9.31 4.92 2.60
C GLY A 233 -10.51 4.42 1.83
N PHE A 234 -11.51 3.96 2.58
CA PHE A 234 -12.78 3.51 2.02
C PHE A 234 -13.93 3.76 3.00
N GLN A 235 -15.15 3.63 2.49
CA GLN A 235 -16.37 3.59 3.28
C GLN A 235 -17.04 2.22 3.07
N GLY A 236 -17.52 1.62 4.15
CA GLY A 236 -18.22 0.34 4.12
C GLY A 236 -17.64 -0.65 5.12
N THR A 237 -17.59 -1.92 4.74
CA THR A 237 -17.05 -2.99 5.57
C THR A 237 -16.11 -3.85 4.74
N TYR A 238 -14.95 -4.17 5.31
CA TYR A 238 -14.03 -5.17 4.79
C TYR A 238 -13.71 -6.15 5.91
N GLY A 239 -14.03 -7.42 5.67
CA GLY A 239 -13.90 -8.53 6.59
C GLY A 239 -12.50 -9.12 6.61
N THR A 240 -12.42 -10.39 6.97
CA THR A 240 -11.16 -11.06 7.30
C THR A 240 -10.36 -11.46 6.06
N TYR A 241 -11.06 -11.86 4.99
CA TYR A 241 -10.46 -12.37 3.77
C TYR A 241 -10.91 -11.55 2.56
N TYR A 242 -10.17 -11.67 1.46
CA TYR A 242 -10.49 -10.96 0.24
C TYR A 242 -11.88 -11.33 -0.32
N ASP A 243 -12.23 -12.61 -0.23
CA ASP A 243 -13.46 -13.21 -0.74
C ASP A 243 -14.57 -13.32 0.33
N ASP A 244 -14.42 -12.60 1.46
CA ASP A 244 -15.43 -12.61 2.53
C ASP A 244 -16.77 -12.06 1.99
N PRO A 245 -17.88 -12.82 2.07
CA PRO A 245 -19.18 -12.39 1.55
C PRO A 245 -19.75 -11.19 2.30
N SER A 246 -19.22 -10.84 3.48
CA SER A 246 -19.58 -9.63 4.20
C SER A 246 -18.88 -8.36 3.70
N ASN A 247 -17.90 -8.50 2.79
CA ASN A 247 -17.23 -7.36 2.16
C ASN A 247 -18.26 -6.52 1.41
N ARG A 248 -18.39 -5.26 1.84
CA ARG A 248 -19.35 -4.30 1.28
C ARG A 248 -18.74 -2.92 1.28
N ILE A 249 -18.08 -2.59 0.18
CA ILE A 249 -17.57 -1.24 -0.06
C ILE A 249 -18.73 -0.39 -0.60
N THR A 250 -18.87 0.84 -0.09
CA THR A 250 -19.88 1.82 -0.56
C THR A 250 -19.25 3.10 -1.12
N GLY A 251 -17.95 3.30 -0.87
CA GLY A 251 -17.17 4.36 -1.47
C GLY A 251 -15.68 4.21 -1.19
N VAL A 252 -14.87 5.00 -1.89
CA VAL A 252 -13.41 5.07 -1.74
C VAL A 252 -13.01 6.48 -1.33
N ILE A 253 -11.93 6.62 -0.58
CA ILE A 253 -11.39 7.92 -0.15
C ILE A 253 -10.10 8.16 -0.91
N VAL A 254 -10.07 9.25 -1.68
CA VAL A 254 -9.05 9.50 -2.68
C VAL A 254 -8.37 10.84 -2.44
N GLU A 255 -7.04 10.84 -2.47
CA GLU A 255 -6.26 12.04 -2.75
C GLU A 255 -5.96 12.11 -4.25
N ASP A 256 -6.18 13.29 -4.83
CA ASP A 256 -6.05 13.51 -6.27
C ASP A 256 -5.10 14.70 -6.51
N PRO A 257 -3.89 14.47 -7.05
CA PRO A 257 -2.91 15.53 -7.31
C PRO A 257 -3.40 16.64 -8.24
N GLN A 258 -4.33 16.32 -9.15
CA GLN A 258 -4.85 17.27 -10.13
C GLN A 258 -6.07 18.01 -9.60
N ARG A 259 -7.02 17.29 -8.97
CA ARG A 259 -8.27 17.88 -8.46
C ARG A 259 -8.11 18.56 -7.10
N GLY A 260 -7.07 18.22 -6.35
CA GLY A 260 -6.68 18.92 -5.14
C GLY A 260 -6.01 20.27 -5.40
N ASP A 261 -5.57 20.56 -6.63
CA ASP A 261 -4.90 21.82 -6.93
C ASP A 261 -5.90 22.98 -6.99
N LEU A 262 -5.82 23.88 -6.01
CA LEU A 262 -6.69 25.06 -5.90
C LEU A 262 -6.06 26.34 -6.42
N ASN A 263 -4.86 26.28 -7.02
CA ASN A 263 -4.18 27.46 -7.53
C ASN A 263 -4.99 28.06 -8.69
N PRO A 264 -5.40 29.34 -8.61
CA PRO A 264 -6.14 29.98 -9.70
C PRO A 264 -5.38 29.99 -11.03
N LEU A 265 -4.05 30.01 -11.00
CA LEU A 265 -3.19 30.01 -12.20
C LEU A 265 -3.30 28.70 -12.99
N THR A 266 -3.46 27.57 -12.30
CA THR A 266 -3.50 26.23 -12.93
C THR A 266 -4.91 25.87 -13.43
N ARG A 267 -5.94 26.66 -13.08
CA ARG A 267 -7.36 26.37 -13.34
C ARG A 267 -7.65 26.17 -14.82
N ASN A 268 -6.99 26.94 -15.69
CA ASN A 268 -7.24 26.91 -17.13
C ASN A 268 -6.58 25.72 -17.85
N HIS A 269 -5.64 25.02 -17.22
CA HIS A 269 -4.99 23.85 -17.84
C HIS A 269 -5.93 22.65 -17.90
N ARG A 270 -6.94 22.58 -17.01
CA ARG A 270 -7.98 21.53 -16.97
C ARG A 270 -9.31 22.09 -16.48
N PRO A 271 -10.05 22.83 -17.32
CA PRO A 271 -11.30 23.48 -16.94
C PRO A 271 -12.48 22.48 -16.80
N ASP A 272 -12.30 21.25 -17.28
CA ASP A 272 -13.27 20.16 -17.27
C ASP A 272 -13.44 19.50 -15.88
N ILE A 273 -12.54 19.78 -14.92
CA ILE A 273 -12.45 19.02 -13.67
C ILE A 273 -13.07 19.79 -12.50
N SER A 274 -13.81 19.10 -11.63
CA SER A 274 -14.18 19.68 -10.34
C SER A 274 -13.02 19.59 -9.36
N ARG A 275 -12.60 20.75 -8.83
CA ARG A 275 -11.51 20.88 -7.88
C ARG A 275 -12.05 21.14 -6.48
N SER A 276 -11.44 20.54 -5.46
CA SER A 276 -11.84 20.79 -4.07
C SER A 276 -10.69 20.51 -3.11
N ALA A 277 -10.69 21.21 -1.97
CA ALA A 277 -9.74 20.94 -0.88
C ALA A 277 -9.90 19.51 -0.32
N GLY A 278 -11.06 18.87 -0.53
CA GLY A 278 -11.29 17.48 -0.11
C GLY A 278 -10.26 16.52 -0.73
N PHE A 279 -9.87 16.75 -1.98
CA PHE A 279 -8.86 15.94 -2.67
C PHE A 279 -7.43 16.12 -2.14
N GLN A 280 -7.16 17.16 -1.34
CA GLN A 280 -5.86 17.35 -0.70
C GLN A 280 -5.68 16.56 0.60
N SER A 281 -6.78 16.02 1.14
CA SER A 281 -6.73 15.28 2.40
C SER A 281 -7.38 13.90 2.28
N GLY A 282 -8.19 13.67 1.25
CA GLY A 282 -8.99 12.47 1.06
C GLY A 282 -10.47 12.79 0.87
N GLN A 283 -10.92 12.81 -0.37
CA GLN A 283 -12.32 13.00 -0.75
C GLN A 283 -13.02 11.65 -0.82
N LEU A 284 -14.16 11.50 -0.14
CA LEU A 284 -15.02 10.35 -0.32
C LEU A 284 -15.71 10.43 -1.69
N ILE A 285 -15.56 9.37 -2.48
CA ILE A 285 -16.21 9.12 -3.76
C ILE A 285 -17.11 7.89 -3.59
N GLY A 286 -18.43 8.07 -3.71
CA GLY A 286 -19.38 6.95 -3.69
C GLY A 286 -19.24 6.06 -4.93
N LEU A 287 -19.63 4.79 -4.83
CA LEU A 287 -19.45 3.83 -5.93
C LEU A 287 -20.17 4.24 -7.24
N ASP A 288 -21.32 4.90 -7.15
CA ASP A 288 -22.03 5.39 -8.34
C ASP A 288 -21.17 6.38 -9.13
N ALA A 289 -20.49 7.31 -8.44
CA ALA A 289 -19.54 8.22 -9.07
C ALA A 289 -18.28 7.45 -9.53
N TRP A 290 -17.69 6.65 -8.64
CA TRP A 290 -16.48 5.87 -8.90
C TRP A 290 -16.56 4.98 -10.16
N TYR A 291 -17.75 4.46 -10.45
CA TYR A 291 -18.02 3.61 -11.61
C TYR A 291 -18.76 4.34 -12.76
N GLY A 292 -19.36 5.49 -12.50
CA GLY A 292 -20.21 6.21 -13.46
C GLY A 292 -19.56 7.45 -14.07
N GLU A 293 -18.62 8.10 -13.38
CA GLU A 293 -17.91 9.27 -13.89
C GLU A 293 -16.62 8.87 -14.61
N GLU A 294 -16.31 9.59 -15.69
CA GLU A 294 -15.18 9.28 -16.56
C GLU A 294 -13.83 9.36 -15.85
N TRP A 295 -13.75 10.18 -14.80
CA TRP A 295 -12.54 10.44 -14.03
C TRP A 295 -11.99 9.22 -13.27
N TRP A 296 -12.86 8.27 -12.99
CA TRP A 296 -12.60 7.17 -12.07
C TRP A 296 -12.48 5.84 -12.83
N LEU A 297 -13.04 4.76 -12.30
CA LEU A 297 -13.00 3.42 -12.90
C LEU A 297 -14.21 3.14 -13.80
N ARG A 298 -14.75 4.16 -14.49
CA ARG A 298 -15.79 3.95 -15.49
C ARG A 298 -15.28 3.14 -16.68
N PHE A 299 -14.08 3.44 -17.16
CA PHE A 299 -13.52 2.87 -18.38
C PHE A 299 -12.21 2.12 -18.08
N PRO A 300 -12.02 0.93 -18.66
CA PRO A 300 -10.75 0.22 -18.58
C PRO A 300 -9.67 0.90 -19.45
N TYR A 301 -8.42 0.44 -19.30
CA TYR A 301 -7.31 0.88 -20.14
C TYR A 301 -7.61 0.71 -21.64
N PRO A 302 -7.35 1.73 -22.46
CA PRO A 302 -7.38 1.63 -23.91
C PRO A 302 -6.00 1.22 -24.42
N ALA A 303 -5.96 0.62 -25.61
CA ALA A 303 -4.69 0.39 -26.30
C ALA A 303 -4.06 1.70 -26.81
N THR A 304 -4.87 2.73 -27.04
CA THR A 304 -4.43 4.03 -27.57
C THR A 304 -5.07 5.20 -26.85
N ILE A 305 -4.32 6.28 -26.67
CA ILE A 305 -4.82 7.57 -26.17
C ILE A 305 -4.78 8.63 -27.27
N LYS A 306 -5.68 9.62 -27.17
CA LYS A 306 -5.70 10.77 -28.08
C LYS A 306 -4.74 11.85 -27.56
N MET A 307 -3.82 12.29 -28.39
CA MET A 307 -2.83 13.32 -28.07
C MET A 307 -3.39 14.73 -28.32
N PRO A 308 -2.80 15.79 -27.74
CA PRO A 308 -3.26 17.17 -27.93
C PRO A 308 -3.25 17.63 -29.39
N ASP A 309 -2.36 17.09 -30.22
CA ASP A 309 -2.28 17.36 -31.67
C ASP A 309 -3.35 16.62 -32.49
N GLY A 310 -4.22 15.85 -31.82
CA GLY A 310 -5.29 15.05 -32.43
C GLY A 310 -4.85 13.67 -32.91
N SER A 311 -3.57 13.32 -32.82
CA SER A 311 -3.08 11.98 -33.15
C SER A 311 -3.47 10.94 -32.09
N PHE A 312 -3.33 9.65 -32.43
CA PHE A 312 -3.51 8.55 -31.48
C PHE A 312 -2.17 7.87 -31.22
N GLN A 313 -1.86 7.69 -29.94
CA GLN A 313 -0.63 7.06 -29.47
C GLN A 313 -0.95 5.72 -28.84
N ASN A 314 -0.30 4.65 -29.31
CA ASN A 314 -0.40 3.33 -28.70
C ASN A 314 0.38 3.32 -27.37
N ILE A 315 -0.32 3.00 -26.28
CA ILE A 315 0.23 2.96 -24.92
C ILE A 315 0.35 1.53 -24.37
N GLU A 316 0.15 0.51 -25.20
CA GLU A 316 0.39 -0.88 -24.82
C GLU A 316 1.85 -1.11 -24.40
N ARG A 317 2.02 -2.01 -23.42
CA ARG A 317 3.33 -2.55 -23.08
C ARG A 317 3.89 -3.33 -24.28
N ASN A 318 5.14 -3.07 -24.64
CA ASN A 318 5.75 -3.59 -25.87
C ASN A 318 7.22 -4.06 -25.71
N ASP A 319 7.65 -4.36 -24.48
CA ASP A 319 9.01 -4.81 -24.15
C ASP A 319 9.24 -6.33 -24.31
N GLY A 320 8.25 -7.07 -24.82
CA GLY A 320 8.33 -8.51 -25.09
C GLY A 320 8.23 -9.41 -23.85
N VAL A 321 7.97 -8.83 -22.67
CA VAL A 321 7.82 -9.60 -21.43
C VAL A 321 6.46 -10.31 -21.35
N TYR A 322 5.41 -9.67 -21.83
CA TYR A 322 4.04 -10.19 -21.86
C TYR A 322 3.47 -10.14 -23.28
N PRO A 323 2.47 -10.98 -23.60
CA PRO A 323 1.71 -10.83 -24.84
C PRO A 323 1.06 -9.44 -24.95
N THR A 324 1.03 -8.88 -26.15
CA THR A 324 0.28 -7.67 -26.48
C THR A 324 -1.09 -8.07 -27.05
N PRO A 325 -2.21 -7.48 -26.61
CA PRO A 325 -2.32 -6.40 -25.63
C PRO A 325 -2.12 -6.86 -24.19
N HIS A 326 -1.47 -6.01 -23.40
CA HIS A 326 -1.25 -6.21 -21.97
C HIS A 326 -2.14 -5.30 -21.12
N TRP A 327 -2.37 -4.07 -21.56
CA TRP A 327 -3.20 -3.11 -20.81
C TRP A 327 -4.65 -3.08 -21.27
N GLU A 328 -4.90 -3.22 -22.58
CA GLU A 328 -6.24 -3.08 -23.16
C GLU A 328 -7.30 -3.86 -22.38
N LYS A 329 -8.41 -3.19 -22.07
CA LYS A 329 -9.58 -3.74 -21.36
C LYS A 329 -9.32 -4.16 -19.91
N LYS A 330 -8.19 -3.77 -19.33
CA LYS A 330 -7.88 -4.03 -17.91
C LYS A 330 -8.09 -2.80 -17.05
N PHE A 331 -8.40 -3.04 -15.79
CA PHE A 331 -8.29 -2.06 -14.71
C PHE A 331 -7.00 -2.31 -13.94
N VAL A 332 -6.23 -1.26 -13.67
CA VAL A 332 -4.87 -1.39 -13.12
C VAL A 332 -4.76 -0.65 -11.81
N ILE A 333 -4.17 -1.31 -10.82
CA ILE A 333 -3.79 -0.69 -9.54
C ILE A 333 -2.32 -0.98 -9.27
N LEU A 334 -1.68 -0.14 -8.46
CA LEU A 334 -0.36 -0.39 -7.89
C LEU A 334 -0.44 -0.41 -6.38
N VAL A 335 0.12 -1.47 -5.81
CA VAL A 335 0.00 -1.79 -4.39
C VAL A 335 1.35 -2.24 -3.87
N ASP A 336 1.64 -1.91 -2.62
CA ASP A 336 2.74 -2.55 -1.90
C ASP A 336 2.28 -3.95 -1.48
N ASP A 337 2.78 -4.98 -2.15
CA ASP A 337 2.42 -6.37 -1.88
C ASP A 337 3.41 -7.10 -0.96
N GLY A 338 4.46 -6.40 -0.53
CA GLY A 338 5.52 -6.90 0.32
C GLY A 338 6.49 -7.89 -0.35
N ASP A 339 6.38 -8.11 -1.66
CA ASP A 339 7.25 -9.03 -2.40
C ASP A 339 8.57 -8.36 -2.79
N GLY A 340 9.59 -8.49 -1.93
CA GLY A 340 10.93 -7.97 -2.22
C GLY A 340 11.72 -8.79 -3.25
N ASP A 341 11.27 -9.99 -3.60
CA ASP A 341 11.99 -10.92 -4.50
C ASP A 341 11.58 -10.74 -5.96
N ASN A 342 10.34 -10.33 -6.21
CA ASN A 342 9.84 -10.08 -7.56
C ASN A 342 10.26 -8.67 -8.02
N PRO A 343 10.80 -8.51 -9.24
CA PRO A 343 11.16 -7.18 -9.72
C PRO A 343 9.92 -6.35 -10.05
N PRO A 344 9.95 -5.02 -9.82
CA PRO A 344 8.81 -4.12 -9.99
C PRO A 344 8.35 -3.98 -11.45
N ASP A 345 9.18 -4.41 -12.40
CA ASP A 345 8.82 -4.41 -13.82
C ASP A 345 7.92 -5.59 -14.24
N ARG A 346 7.55 -6.45 -13.28
CA ARG A 346 6.64 -7.58 -13.46
C ARG A 346 5.30 -7.31 -12.80
N GLU A 347 4.29 -7.97 -13.35
CA GLU A 347 2.97 -8.02 -12.73
C GLU A 347 3.10 -8.71 -11.38
N GLY A 348 2.40 -8.18 -10.37
CA GLY A 348 2.41 -8.73 -9.03
C GLY A 348 1.87 -10.16 -9.02
N ARG A 349 2.43 -10.99 -8.15
CA ARG A 349 2.16 -12.44 -8.08
C ARG A 349 1.58 -12.87 -6.75
N VAL A 350 1.54 -11.97 -5.77
CA VAL A 350 1.03 -12.28 -4.43
C VAL A 350 -0.48 -12.45 -4.52
N LYS A 351 -0.94 -13.64 -4.13
CA LYS A 351 -2.36 -13.96 -4.10
C LYS A 351 -2.96 -13.51 -2.78
N PHE A 352 -4.27 -13.25 -2.80
CA PHE A 352 -5.10 -12.76 -1.68
C PHE A 352 -5.23 -13.69 -0.45
N ARG A 353 -4.25 -14.58 -0.19
CA ARG A 353 -4.36 -15.71 0.75
C ARG A 353 -4.18 -15.34 2.21
#